data_AF-A0AAV8WW98-F1
#
_entry.id   AF-A0AAV8WW98-F1
#
_cell.length_a   1.000
_cell.length_b   1.000
_cell.length_c   1.000
_cell.angle_alpha   90.00
_cell.angle_beta   90.00
_cell.angle_gamma   90.00
#
_symmetry.space_group_name_H-M   'P 1'
#
loop_
_entity.id
_entity.type
_entity.pdbx_description
1 polymer ?
#
loop_
_entity_poly.entity_id
_entity_poly.type
_entity_poly.pdbx_seq_one_letter_code
_entity_poly.pdbx_strand_id
1 'polypeptide(L)'
;MTVWETGINMFNRKPRRGITYLQEQGLLGSSHEEVAKFIHNEDRLDKTFIGEFLGENDEFCKQVMYTYVDQMDFTSMDFVAALRHFLDGFRLPGEAQKIDR
;
A
#
# COMPACT_ATOMS: atom_id res chain seq x y z
N MET A 1 -0.09 -7.86 -22.39
CA MET A 1 0.10 -7.27 -21.05
C MET A 1 1.22 -6.26 -21.14
N THR A 2 0.97 -5.03 -20.72
CA THR A 2 2.02 -4.01 -20.59
C THR A 2 2.95 -4.37 -19.42
N VAL A 3 4.12 -3.73 -19.37
CA VAL A 3 5.04 -3.85 -18.23
C VAL A 3 4.35 -3.42 -16.94
N TRP A 4 3.59 -2.31 -16.98
CA TRP A 4 2.81 -1.84 -15.84
C TRP A 4 1.78 -2.88 -15.34
N GLU A 5 0.97 -3.44 -16.24
CA GLU A 5 0.01 -4.50 -15.90
C GLU A 5 0.69 -5.75 -15.32
N THR A 6 1.88 -6.08 -15.80
CA THR A 6 2.66 -7.19 -15.28
C THR A 6 3.08 -6.93 -13.83
N GLY A 7 3.54 -5.70 -13.53
CA GLY A 7 3.88 -5.29 -12.17
C GLY A 7 2.70 -5.33 -11.21
N ILE A 8 1.52 -4.85 -11.62
CA ILE A 8 0.27 -4.96 -10.84
C ILE A 8 -0.08 -6.43 -10.57
N ASN A 9 -0.04 -7.27 -11.60
CA ASN A 9 -0.34 -8.70 -11.44
C ASN A 9 0.67 -9.41 -10.53
N MET A 10 1.93 -8.96 -10.52
CA MET A 10 2.94 -9.46 -9.59
C MET A 10 2.70 -8.95 -8.17
N PHE A 11 2.28 -7.69 -8.01
CA PHE A 11 1.91 -7.13 -6.71
C PHE A 11 0.75 -7.92 -6.08
N ASN A 12 -0.31 -8.21 -6.84
CA ASN A 12 -1.49 -8.98 -6.42
C ASN A 12 -1.22 -10.48 -6.18
N ARG A 13 0.04 -10.85 -6.00
CA ARG A 13 0.51 -12.20 -5.66
C ARG A 13 1.64 -12.15 -4.65
N LYS A 14 2.58 -11.22 -4.85
CA LYS A 14 3.75 -10.94 -4.00
C LYS A 14 4.07 -9.44 -4.08
N PRO A 15 3.52 -8.61 -3.17
CA PRO A 15 3.61 -7.14 -3.23
C PRO A 15 5.01 -6.61 -3.49
N ARG A 16 5.99 -7.04 -2.68
CA ARG A 16 7.41 -6.67 -2.85
C ARG A 16 7.94 -6.96 -4.24
N ARG A 17 7.61 -8.12 -4.79
CA ARG A 17 8.10 -8.52 -6.11
C ARG A 17 7.50 -7.64 -7.21
N GLY A 18 6.24 -7.23 -7.08
CA GLY A 18 5.60 -6.27 -7.99
C GLY A 18 6.26 -4.89 -7.93
N ILE A 19 6.50 -4.37 -6.72
CA ILE A 19 7.20 -3.10 -6.51
C ILE A 19 8.61 -3.14 -7.10
N THR A 20 9.41 -4.15 -6.74
CA THR A 20 10.79 -4.30 -7.25
C THR A 20 10.80 -4.41 -8.77
N TYR A 21 9.87 -5.17 -9.37
CA TYR A 21 9.78 -5.26 -10.82
C TYR A 21 9.49 -3.90 -11.47
N LEU A 22 8.53 -3.13 -10.95
CA LEU A 22 8.23 -1.80 -11.49
C LEU A 22 9.41 -0.83 -11.34
N GLN A 23 10.17 -0.94 -10.25
CA GLN A 23 11.40 -0.16 -10.01
C GLN A 23 12.51 -0.52 -10.99
N GLU A 24 12.77 -1.80 -11.23
CA GLU A 24 13.76 -2.28 -12.20
C GLU A 24 13.44 -1.84 -13.63
N GLN A 25 12.15 -1.70 -13.96
CA GLN A 25 11.69 -1.20 -15.25
C GLN A 25 11.69 0.33 -15.35
N GLY A 26 12.07 1.04 -14.27
CA GLY A 26 12.09 2.51 -14.20
C GLY A 26 10.71 3.15 -14.20
N LEU A 27 9.66 2.38 -13.86
CA LEU A 27 8.26 2.84 -13.85
C LEU A 27 7.78 3.29 -12.47
N LEU A 28 8.50 2.91 -11.42
CA LEU A 28 8.21 3.30 -10.03
C LEU A 28 9.53 3.67 -9.35
N GLY A 29 9.57 4.77 -8.61
CA GLY A 29 10.76 5.12 -7.85
C GLY A 29 10.92 4.29 -6.57
N SER A 30 12.06 4.43 -5.92
CA SER A 30 12.42 3.66 -4.72
C SER A 30 12.09 4.36 -3.40
N SER A 31 11.57 5.59 -3.45
CA SER A 31 11.17 6.34 -2.26
C SER A 31 9.86 5.82 -1.66
N HIS A 32 9.69 5.98 -0.35
CA HIS A 32 8.47 5.56 0.34
C HIS A 32 7.26 6.37 -0.16
N GLU A 33 7.48 7.64 -0.49
CA GLU A 33 6.50 8.58 -1.02
C GLU A 33 5.96 8.14 -2.39
N GLU A 34 6.82 7.66 -3.28
CA GLU A 34 6.41 7.18 -4.60
C GLU A 34 5.66 5.86 -4.50
N VAL A 35 6.11 4.94 -3.63
CA VAL A 35 5.40 3.68 -3.41
C VAL A 35 4.03 3.93 -2.76
N ALA A 36 3.94 4.82 -1.77
CA ALA A 36 2.67 5.19 -1.16
C ALA A 36 1.70 5.80 -2.19
N LYS A 37 2.18 6.72 -3.04
CA LYS A 37 1.38 7.30 -4.13
C LYS A 37 0.93 6.26 -5.14
N PHE A 38 1.79 5.30 -5.48
CA PHE A 38 1.42 4.18 -6.33
C PHE A 38 0.29 3.36 -5.73
N ILE A 39 0.37 3.04 -4.44
CA ILE A 39 -0.68 2.28 -3.74
C ILE A 39 -2.00 3.05 -3.69
N HIS A 40 -1.96 4.37 -3.46
CA HIS A 40 -3.16 5.21 -3.47
C HIS A 40 -3.83 5.35 -4.85
N ASN A 41 -3.03 5.43 -5.92
CA ASN A 41 -3.53 5.79 -7.25
C ASN A 41 -3.90 4.59 -8.15
N GLU A 42 -3.54 3.37 -7.77
CA GLU A 42 -3.73 2.18 -8.61
C GLU A 42 -4.89 1.31 -8.11
N ASP A 43 -6.10 1.58 -8.60
CA ASP A 43 -7.33 0.88 -8.24
C ASP A 43 -7.33 -0.63 -8.55
N ARG A 44 -6.41 -1.10 -9.42
CA ARG A 44 -6.29 -2.53 -9.77
C ARG A 44 -5.49 -3.34 -8.74
N LEU A 45 -4.90 -2.70 -7.74
CA LEU A 45 -4.26 -3.41 -6.64
C LEU A 45 -5.32 -4.06 -5.74
N ASP A 46 -5.09 -5.32 -5.39
CA ASP A 46 -5.98 -6.04 -4.50
C ASP A 46 -5.78 -5.55 -3.05
N LYS A 47 -6.86 -5.06 -2.45
CA LYS A 47 -6.89 -4.52 -1.08
C LYS A 47 -6.32 -5.48 -0.02
N THR A 48 -6.37 -6.78 -0.24
CA THR A 48 -5.78 -7.79 0.64
C THR A 48 -4.25 -7.71 0.61
N PHE A 49 -3.68 -7.63 -0.58
CA PHE A 49 -2.24 -7.56 -0.79
C PHE A 49 -1.66 -6.18 -0.42
N ILE A 50 -2.46 -5.11 -0.55
CA ILE A 50 -2.11 -3.79 0.03
C ILE A 50 -1.95 -3.92 1.56
N GLY A 51 -2.95 -4.49 2.24
CA GLY A 51 -2.91 -4.64 3.69
C GLY A 51 -1.80 -5.57 4.17
N GLU A 52 -1.51 -6.64 3.42
CA GLU A 52 -0.36 -7.51 3.69
C GLU A 52 0.96 -6.72 3.64
N PHE A 53 1.17 -5.93 2.59
CA PHE A 53 2.38 -5.13 2.40
C PHE A 53 2.56 -4.05 3.46
N LEU A 54 1.53 -3.24 3.72
CA LEU A 54 1.58 -2.18 4.73
C LEU A 54 1.75 -2.74 6.15
N GLY A 55 1.24 -3.96 6.40
CA GLY A 55 1.38 -4.66 7.67
C GLY A 55 2.73 -5.38 7.86
N GLU A 56 3.60 -5.48 6.85
CA GLU A 56 4.88 -6.18 6.99
C GLU A 56 5.81 -5.51 8.03
N ASN A 57 6.46 -6.31 8.88
CA ASN A 57 7.35 -5.83 9.96
C ASN A 57 8.75 -5.43 9.46
N ASP A 58 8.84 -4.92 8.24
CA ASP A 58 10.06 -4.45 7.60
C ASP A 58 10.07 -2.92 7.58
N GLU A 59 11.24 -2.32 7.84
CA GLU A 59 11.38 -0.87 8.00
C GLU A 59 10.89 -0.09 6.79
N PHE A 60 11.19 -0.54 5.56
CA PHE A 60 10.70 0.11 4.35
C PHE A 60 9.17 0.09 4.28
N CYS A 61 8.54 -1.07 4.53
CA CYS A 61 7.08 -1.18 4.57
C CYS A 61 6.45 -0.29 5.66
N LYS A 62 7.10 -0.14 6.82
CA LYS A 62 6.60 0.78 7.88
C LYS A 62 6.62 2.22 7.41
N GLN A 63 7.73 2.65 6.79
CA GLN A 63 7.85 4.01 6.28
C GLN A 63 6.86 4.30 5.16
N VAL A 64 6.60 3.32 4.28
CA VAL A 64 5.52 3.44 3.28
C VAL A 64 4.16 3.54 3.95
N MET A 65 3.89 2.77 5.01
CA MET A 65 2.63 2.85 5.75
C MET A 65 2.43 4.20 6.43
N TYR A 66 3.45 4.75 7.09
CA TYR A 66 3.37 6.10 7.66
C TYR A 66 3.10 7.13 6.57
N THR A 67 3.82 7.05 5.46
CA THR A 67 3.64 7.96 4.33
C THR A 67 2.26 7.82 3.67
N TYR A 68 1.73 6.60 3.61
CA TYR A 68 0.39 6.31 3.09
C TYR A 68 -0.68 6.98 3.96
N VAL A 69 -0.57 6.87 5.29
CA VAL A 69 -1.48 7.49 6.27
C VAL A 69 -1.36 9.01 6.22
N ASP A 70 -0.14 9.56 6.18
CA ASP A 70 0.11 11.01 6.15
C ASP A 70 -0.44 11.68 4.88
N GLN A 71 -0.66 10.91 3.80
CA GLN A 71 -1.28 11.38 2.57
C GLN A 71 -2.82 11.37 2.62
N MET A 72 -3.42 10.83 3.67
CA MET A 72 -4.88 10.83 3.87
C MET A 72 -5.32 12.10 4.57
N ASP A 73 -6.45 12.67 4.13
CA ASP A 73 -7.05 13.82 4.79
C ASP A 73 -8.14 13.37 5.76
N PHE A 74 -7.89 13.54 7.06
CA PHE A 74 -8.86 13.28 8.13
C PHE A 74 -9.52 14.55 8.65
N THR A 75 -9.27 15.71 8.04
CA THR A 75 -9.78 17.00 8.50
C THR A 75 -11.32 16.98 8.51
N SER A 76 -11.90 17.46 9.61
CA SER A 76 -13.36 17.54 9.81
C SER A 76 -14.11 16.19 9.78
N MET A 77 -13.41 15.05 9.86
CA MET A 77 -14.02 13.73 10.02
C MET A 77 -14.20 13.41 11.51
N ASP A 78 -15.33 12.77 11.86
CA ASP A 78 -15.45 12.11 13.16
C ASP A 78 -14.62 10.82 13.19
N PHE A 79 -14.40 10.26 14.39
CA PHE A 79 -13.56 9.07 14.55
C PHE A 79 -14.02 7.87 13.71
N VAL A 80 -15.34 7.64 13.62
CA VAL A 80 -15.88 6.50 12.87
C VAL A 80 -15.74 6.72 11.37
N ALA A 81 -15.94 7.94 10.91
CA ALA A 81 -15.74 8.36 9.52
C ALA A 81 -14.26 8.25 9.13
N ALA A 82 -13.34 8.74 9.97
CA ALA A 82 -11.91 8.63 9.76
C ALA A 82 -11.45 7.16 9.71
N LEU A 83 -11.96 6.31 10.61
CA LEU A 83 -11.64 4.88 10.61
C LEU A 83 -12.16 4.18 9.35
N ARG A 84 -13.38 4.49 8.92
CA ARG A 84 -13.93 3.96 7.64
C ARG A 84 -13.11 4.44 6.45
N HIS A 85 -12.71 5.71 6.43
CA HIS A 85 -11.88 6.26 5.37
C HIS A 85 -10.52 5.56 5.31
N PHE A 86 -9.87 5.39 6.47
CA PHE A 86 -8.60 4.66 6.60
C PHE A 86 -8.69 3.23 6.09
N LEU A 87 -9.74 2.50 6.49
CA LEU A 87 -9.92 1.09 6.13
C LEU A 87 -10.51 0.86 4.72
N ASP A 88 -10.90 1.91 3.99
CA ASP A 88 -11.40 1.74 2.62
C ASP A 88 -10.27 1.37 1.65
N GLY A 89 -9.04 1.84 1.91
CA GLY A 89 -7.90 1.62 1.02
C GLY A 89 -7.36 0.18 1.00
N PHE A 90 -7.59 -0.60 2.06
CA PHE A 90 -7.01 -1.94 2.19
C PHE A 90 -7.81 -2.84 3.15
N ARG A 91 -7.52 -4.15 3.14
CA ARG A 91 -8.08 -5.09 4.12
C ARG A 91 -7.09 -5.35 5.24
N LEU A 92 -7.53 -5.25 6.48
CA LEU A 92 -6.68 -5.55 7.63
C LEU A 92 -6.16 -6.99 7.56
N PRO A 93 -4.85 -7.21 7.77
CA PRO A 93 -4.30 -8.55 7.91
C PRO A 93 -4.87 -9.23 9.16
N GLY A 94 -5.12 -10.53 9.11
CA GLY A 94 -5.70 -11.28 10.24
C GLY A 94 -4.74 -11.54 11.41
N GLU A 95 -3.46 -11.20 11.26
CA GLU A 95 -2.42 -11.37 12.28
C GLU A 95 -2.45 -10.20 13.25
N ALA A 96 -2.76 -10.45 14.53
CA ALA A 96 -2.92 -9.40 15.54
C ALA A 96 -1.71 -8.45 15.66
N GLN A 97 -0.49 -8.96 15.49
CA GLN A 97 0.74 -8.15 15.50
C GLN A 97 0.75 -7.07 14.40
N LYS A 98 0.15 -7.35 13.23
CA LYS A 98 0.10 -6.39 12.12
C LYS A 98 -0.99 -5.32 12.31
N ILE A 99 -2.00 -5.61 13.14
CA ILE A 99 -3.11 -4.70 13.45
C ILE A 99 -2.73 -3.71 14.56
N ASP A 100 -1.93 -4.13 15.54
CA ASP A 100 -1.51 -3.31 16.68
C ASP A 100 -0.53 -2.17 16.31
N ARG A 101 -0.01 -2.18 15.07
CA ARG A 101 0.98 -1.24 14.56
C ARG A 101 0.37 0.02 13.99
#